data_AF-A0A3D0JY06-F1
#
_entry.id   AF-A0A3D0JY06-F1
#
_cell.length_a   1.000
_cell.length_b   1.000
_cell.length_c   1.000
_cell.angle_alpha   90.00
_cell.angle_beta   90.00
_cell.angle_gamma   90.00
#
_symmetry.space_group_name_H-M   'P 1'
#
loop_
_entity.id
_entity.type
_entity.pdbx_description
1 polymer ?
#
loop_
_entity_poly.entity_id
_entity_poly.type
_entity_poly.pdbx_seq_one_letter_code
_entity_poly.pdbx_strand_id
1 'polypeptide(L)'
;MTAFDWQRMLLDDFPLLFLGEVAFRALFAFIVVFVFLKVSGRRGIRQLSLFDLVVFLMLGSAAGDVSFYEDVPLLPVAMVFAALLL
;
A
#
# COMPACT_ATOMS: atom_id res chain seq x y z
N MET A 1 27.16 -19.12 -0.55
CA MET A 1 25.88 -18.63 -1.09
C MET A 1 25.31 -19.74 -1.95
N THR A 2 24.43 -20.57 -1.39
CA THR A 2 23.70 -21.60 -2.12
C THR A 2 22.69 -20.91 -3.03
N ALA A 3 22.75 -21.17 -4.33
CA ALA A 3 21.71 -20.75 -5.25
C ALA A 3 20.44 -21.58 -4.96
N PHE A 4 19.26 -20.95 -4.97
CA PHE A 4 17.96 -21.57 -4.69
C PHE A 4 17.75 -22.09 -3.25
N ASP A 5 18.04 -21.25 -2.26
CA ASP A 5 17.67 -21.52 -0.88
C ASP A 5 16.20 -21.13 -0.64
N TRP A 6 15.29 -22.10 -0.80
CA TRP A 6 13.84 -21.90 -0.69
C TRP A 6 13.40 -21.34 0.66
N GLN A 7 14.13 -21.66 1.73
CA GLN A 7 13.85 -21.13 3.07
C GLN A 7 14.08 -19.61 3.10
N ARG A 8 15.19 -19.17 2.50
CA ARG A 8 15.53 -17.75 2.28
C ARG A 8 14.58 -17.03 1.33
N MET A 9 14.08 -17.73 0.31
CA MET A 9 13.18 -17.15 -0.69
C MET A 9 11.73 -17.00 -0.20
N LEU A 10 11.27 -17.86 0.71
CA LEU A 10 9.87 -17.88 1.15
C LEU A 10 9.63 -17.16 2.48
N LEU A 11 10.53 -17.30 3.45
CA LEU A 11 10.34 -16.83 4.82
C LEU A 11 11.57 -16.10 5.39
N ASP A 12 12.77 -16.47 4.94
CA ASP A 12 14.04 -16.03 5.53
C ASP A 12 14.03 -16.18 7.06
N ASP A 13 14.49 -15.19 7.83
CA ASP A 13 14.44 -15.15 9.30
C ASP A 13 13.12 -14.56 9.86
N PHE A 14 12.11 -14.27 9.02
CA PHE A 14 10.90 -13.60 9.48
C PHE A 14 9.96 -14.56 10.24
N PRO A 15 9.46 -14.16 11.43
CA PRO A 15 8.49 -14.96 12.16
C PRO A 15 7.17 -15.06 11.38
N LEU A 16 6.53 -16.23 11.39
CA LEU A 16 5.23 -16.45 10.72
C LEU A 16 4.12 -15.47 11.16
N LEU A 17 4.24 -14.88 12.35
CA LEU A 17 3.36 -13.83 12.86
C LEU A 17 3.47 -12.53 12.05
N PHE A 18 4.65 -12.23 11.47
CA PHE A 18 4.87 -11.08 10.62
C PHE A 18 4.06 -11.15 9.32
N LEU A 19 3.87 -12.34 8.75
CA LEU A 19 2.96 -12.52 7.60
C LEU A 19 1.52 -12.11 7.93
N GLY A 20 1.06 -12.37 9.15
CA GLY A 20 -0.25 -11.92 9.63
C GLY A 20 -0.32 -10.40 9.80
N GLU A 21 0.75 -9.78 10.29
CA GLU A 21 0.88 -8.33 10.39
C GLU A 21 0.90 -7.66 9.01
N VAL A 22 1.68 -8.20 8.06
CA VAL A 22 1.69 -7.77 6.66
C VAL A 22 0.30 -7.88 6.04
N ALA A 23 -0.40 -9.00 6.23
CA ALA A 23 -1.76 -9.19 5.72
C ALA A 23 -2.73 -8.15 6.31
N PHE A 24 -2.61 -7.83 7.60
CA PHE A 24 -3.42 -6.80 8.25
C PHE A 24 -3.10 -5.38 7.75
N ARG A 25 -1.81 -5.02 7.65
CA ARG A 25 -1.33 -3.73 7.11
C ARG A 25 -1.76 -3.56 5.65
N ALA A 26 -1.66 -4.62 4.85
CA ALA A 26 -2.10 -4.63 3.46
C ALA A 26 -3.62 -4.44 3.34
N LEU A 27 -4.41 -5.12 4.18
CA LEU A 27 -5.86 -4.93 4.22
C LEU A 27 -6.23 -3.49 4.61
N PHE A 28 -5.56 -2.92 5.60
CA PHE A 28 -5.76 -1.53 6.01
C PHE A 28 -5.43 -0.55 4.87
N ALA A 29 -4.25 -0.69 4.24
CA ALA A 29 -3.83 0.14 3.13
C ALA A 29 -4.80 0.04 1.94
N PHE A 30 -5.29 -1.18 1.65
CA PHE A 30 -6.33 -1.40 0.64
C PHE A 30 -7.62 -0.64 0.96
N ILE A 31 -8.11 -0.70 2.20
CA ILE A 31 -9.32 0.03 2.62
C ILE A 31 -9.12 1.54 2.46
N VAL A 32 -7.98 2.07 2.88
CA VAL A 32 -7.67 3.51 2.76
C VAL A 32 -7.64 3.95 1.30
N VAL A 33 -6.92 3.24 0.43
CA VAL A 33 -6.86 3.51 -1.01
C VAL A 33 -8.25 3.40 -1.64
N PHE A 34 -9.03 2.39 -1.26
CA PHE A 34 -10.38 2.19 -1.78
C PHE A 34 -11.33 3.32 -1.39
N VAL A 35 -11.28 3.79 -0.14
CA VAL A 35 -12.05 4.95 0.33
C VAL A 35 -11.61 6.20 -0.43
N PHE A 36 -10.30 6.43 -0.59
CA PHE A 36 -9.76 7.53 -1.37
C PHE A 36 -10.31 7.55 -2.80
N LEU A 37 -10.20 6.42 -3.50
CA LEU A 37 -10.72 6.23 -4.86
C LEU A 37 -12.23 6.51 -4.93
N LYS A 38 -13.00 5.98 -3.96
CA LYS A 38 -14.45 6.16 -3.91
C LYS A 38 -14.86 7.62 -3.69
N VAL A 39 -14.13 8.36 -2.85
CA VAL A 39 -14.40 9.78 -2.60
C VAL A 39 -13.95 10.66 -3.78
N SER A 40 -12.78 10.37 -4.36
CA SER A 40 -12.22 11.08 -5.51
C SER A 40 -13.02 10.85 -6.80
N GLY A 41 -13.64 9.67 -6.96
CA GLY A 41 -14.36 9.20 -8.14
C GLY A 41 -15.66 9.94 -8.53
N ARG A 42 -15.94 11.13 -7.99
CA ARG A 42 -17.04 11.99 -8.48
C ARG A 42 -16.80 12.59 -9.88
N ARG A 43 -15.61 12.42 -10.47
CA ARG A 43 -15.30 12.83 -11.85
C ARG A 43 -15.37 11.60 -12.75
N GLY A 44 -16.29 11.60 -13.71
CA GLY A 44 -16.54 10.43 -14.56
C GLY A 44 -15.28 9.92 -15.28
N ILE A 45 -15.19 8.60 -15.42
CA ILE A 45 -14.12 7.81 -16.08
C ILE A 45 -13.63 8.38 -17.42
N ARG A 46 -14.44 9.22 -18.08
CA ARG A 46 -14.18 9.82 -19.39
C ARG A 46 -13.17 10.98 -19.37
N GLN A 47 -12.75 11.48 -18.21
CA GLN A 47 -11.74 12.54 -18.06
C GLN A 47 -10.81 12.30 -16.86
N LEU A 48 -10.36 11.07 -16.63
CA LEU A 48 -9.23 10.87 -15.71
C LEU A 48 -8.04 11.65 -16.26
N SER A 49 -7.61 12.68 -15.54
CA SER A 49 -6.45 13.48 -15.92
C SER A 49 -5.20 12.61 -15.80
N LEU A 50 -4.18 12.86 -16.63
CA LEU A 50 -2.85 12.27 -16.43
C LEU A 50 -2.34 12.51 -14.99
N PHE A 51 -2.78 13.60 -14.37
CA PHE A 51 -2.53 13.91 -12.97
C PHE A 51 -3.13 12.88 -12.01
N ASP A 52 -4.39 12.48 -12.18
CA ASP A 52 -5.06 11.51 -11.30
C ASP A 52 -4.38 10.14 -11.40
N LEU A 53 -3.96 9.75 -12.62
CA LEU A 53 -3.22 8.51 -12.86
C LEU A 53 -1.87 8.50 -12.11
N VAL A 54 -1.12 9.60 -12.17
CA VAL A 54 0.17 9.74 -11.47
C VAL A 54 -0.03 9.71 -9.95
N VAL A 55 -1.08 10.34 -9.44
CA VAL A 55 -1.42 10.31 -8.00
C VAL A 55 -1.77 8.89 -7.57
N PHE A 56 -2.60 8.15 -8.31
CA PHE A 56 -2.89 6.75 -7.99
C PHE A 56 -1.67 5.84 -8.05
N LEU A 57 -0.77 6.08 -9.00
CA LEU A 57 0.49 5.33 -9.10
C LEU A 57 1.39 5.58 -7.89
N MET A 58 1.56 6.84 -7.48
CA MET A 58 2.34 7.19 -6.28
C MET A 58 1.70 6.65 -5.00
N LEU A 59 0.38 6.72 -4.88
CA LEU A 59 -0.36 6.15 -3.75
C LEU A 59 -0.25 4.62 -3.68
N GLY A 60 -0.27 3.94 -4.84
CA GLY A 60 -0.05 2.50 -4.94
C GLY A 60 1.33 2.08 -4.45
N SER A 61 2.37 2.85 -4.79
CA SER A 61 3.73 2.62 -4.27
C SER A 61 3.79 2.80 -2.75
N ALA A 62 3.28 3.92 -2.22
CA ALA A 62 3.30 4.19 -0.79
C ALA A 62 2.49 3.17 0.02
N ALA A 63 1.35 2.70 -0.51
CA ALA A 63 0.55 1.63 0.11
C ALA A 63 1.28 0.27 0.09
N GLY A 64 2.03 -0.01 -0.98
CA GLY A 64 2.93 -1.14 -1.05
C GLY A 64 4.02 -1.06 0.01
N ASP A 65 4.69 0.09 0.14
CA ASP A 65 5.78 0.29 1.09
C ASP A 65 5.33 0.05 2.54
N VAL A 66 4.12 0.48 2.91
CA VAL A 66 3.51 0.21 4.24
C VAL A 66 3.27 -1.27 4.50
N SER A 67 2.97 -2.02 3.44
CA SER A 67 2.67 -3.45 3.53
C SER A 67 3.95 -4.29 3.58
N PHE A 68 5.00 -3.87 2.87
CA PHE A 68 6.25 -4.63 2.74
C PHE A 68 7.31 -4.29 3.78
N TYR A 69 7.34 -3.05 4.29
CA TYR A 69 8.38 -2.61 5.21
C TYR A 69 7.86 -2.53 6.64
N GLU A 70 8.60 -3.16 7.57
CA GLU A 70 8.27 -3.14 9.01
C GLU A 70 8.31 -1.72 9.58
N ASP A 71 9.22 -0.90 9.04
CA ASP A 71 9.61 0.42 9.53
C ASP A 71 8.66 1.54 9.13
N VAL A 72 7.67 1.26 8.29
CA VAL A 72 6.74 2.28 7.78
C VAL A 72 5.45 2.27 8.63
N PRO A 73 5.18 3.33 9.43
CA PRO A 73 3.99 3.37 10.25
C PRO A 73 2.75 3.66 9.39
N LEU A 74 1.61 3.08 9.80
CA LEU A 74 0.31 3.26 9.13
C LEU A 74 -0.22 4.71 9.22
N LEU A 75 0.11 5.41 10.32
CA LEU A 75 -0.40 6.74 10.65
C LEU A 75 0.05 7.84 9.66
N PRO A 76 1.36 7.98 9.32
CA PRO A 76 1.82 8.92 8.30
C PRO A 76 1.13 8.73 6.95
N VAL A 77 0.92 7.48 6.52
CA VAL A 77 0.26 7.19 5.26
C VAL A 77 -1.21 7.59 5.31
N ALA A 78 -1.93 7.24 6.39
CA ALA A 78 -3.29 7.70 6.58
C ALA A 78 -3.42 9.24 6.55
N MET A 79 -2.44 9.97 7.12
CA MET A 79 -2.41 11.43 7.08
C MET A 79 -2.20 11.98 5.66
N VAL A 80 -1.34 11.36 4.85
CA VAL A 80 -1.16 11.76 3.43
C VAL A 80 -2.46 11.58 2.65
N PHE A 81 -3.13 10.44 2.81
CA PHE A 81 -4.44 10.20 2.18
C PHE A 81 -5.49 11.23 2.62
N ALA A 82 -5.54 11.57 3.92
CA ALA A 82 -6.46 12.57 4.45
C ALA A 82 -6.16 13.98 3.91
N ALA A 83 -4.89 14.36 3.81
CA ALA A 83 -4.47 15.65 3.28
C ALA A 83 -4.77 15.82 1.79
N LEU A 84 -4.66 14.75 0.99
CA LEU A 84 -5.00 14.76 -0.44
C LEU A 84 -6.52 14.74 -0.70
N LEU A 85 -7.32 14.30 0.27
CA LEU A 85 -8.79 14.27 0.19
C LEU A 85 -9.46 15.59 0.55
N LEU A 86 -8.80 16.42 1.38
CA LEU A 86 -9.22 17.78 1.75
C LEU A 86 -8.95 18.76 0.61
#